data_AF-A0A7H9STH6-F1
#
_entry.id   AF-A0A7H9STH6-F1
#
_cell.length_a   1.000
_cell.length_b   1.000
_cell.length_c   1.000
_cell.angle_alpha   90.00
_cell.angle_beta   90.00
_cell.angle_gamma   90.00
#
_symmetry.space_group_name_H-M   'P 1'
#
loop_
_entity.id
_entity.type
_entity.pdbx_description
1 polymer ?
#
loop_
_entity_poly.entity_id
_entity_poly.type
_entity_poly.pdbx_seq_one_letter_code
_entity_poly.pdbx_strand_id
1 'polypeptide(L)' 'DRIEVASLDGSKRRVLINSGLVNPRAIITDCFNGNLYWADWNREAPKIETSYMDGS' A
#
# COMPACT_ATOMS: atom_id res chain seq x y z
N ASP A 1 0.06 10.70 -3.26
CA ASP A 1 0.45 9.94 -2.05
C ASP A 1 1.39 8.80 -2.39
N ARG A 2 1.88 8.09 -1.37
CA ARG A 2 2.76 6.92 -1.51
C ARG A 2 2.47 5.89 -0.42
N ILE A 3 2.57 4.62 -0.77
CA ILE A 3 2.60 3.51 0.19
C ILE A 3 4.06 3.06 0.31
N GLU A 4 4.54 2.99 1.54
CA GLU A 4 5.93 2.71 1.85
C GLU A 4 6.04 1.63 2.92
N VAL A 5 7.19 0.98 2.97
CA VAL A 5 7.54 -0.01 3.99
C VAL A 5 8.83 0.41 4.68
N ALA A 6 8.94 0.13 5.97
CA ALA A 6 10.14 0.31 6.76
C ALA A 6 10.23 -0.79 7.82
N SER A 7 11.42 -0.99 8.37
CA SER A 7 11.61 -1.79 9.60
C SER A 7 10.94 -1.07 10.79
N LEU A 8 10.69 -1.79 11.89
CA LEU A 8 10.05 -1.20 13.07
C LEU A 8 10.86 -0.07 13.72
N ASP A 9 12.19 -0.06 13.51
CA ASP A 9 13.10 1.01 13.92
C ASP A 9 13.13 2.20 12.94
N GLY A 10 12.31 2.16 11.88
CA GLY A 10 12.26 3.16 10.81
C GLY A 10 13.35 3.03 9.75
N SER A 11 14.29 2.09 9.90
CA SER A 11 15.34 1.83 8.92
C SER A 11 14.80 1.13 7.66
N LYS A 12 15.59 1.13 6.57
CA LYS A 12 15.26 0.47 5.30
C LYS A 12 13.92 0.94 4.70
N ARG A 13 13.56 2.21 4.94
CA ARG A 13 12.36 2.81 4.35
C ARG A 13 12.47 2.81 2.83
N ARG A 14 11.48 2.25 2.14
CA ARG A 14 11.38 2.25 0.68
C ARG A 14 9.94 2.42 0.21
N VAL A 15 9.79 2.95 -1.00
CA VAL A 15 8.51 3.11 -1.67
C VAL A 15 8.09 1.78 -2.31
N LEU A 16 6.85 1.36 -2.06
CA LEU A 16 6.23 0.21 -2.73
C LEU A 16 5.37 0.68 -3.90
N ILE A 17 4.46 1.62 -3.64
CA ILE A 17 3.50 2.15 -4.63
C ILE A 17 3.55 3.68 -4.60
N ASN A 18 3.67 4.30 -5.78
CA ASN A 18 3.70 5.76 -5.94
C ASN A 18 2.85 6.28 -7.12
N SER A 19 2.10 5.41 -7.78
CA SER A 19 1.27 5.74 -8.94
C SER A 19 -0.17 5.29 -8.69
N GLY A 20 -1.11 5.99 -9.32
CA GLY A 20 -2.54 5.66 -9.22
C GLY A 20 -3.18 5.88 -7.84
N LEU A 21 -2.45 6.44 -6.87
CA LEU A 21 -2.93 6.76 -5.53
C LEU A 21 -3.50 8.18 -5.46
N VAL A 22 -4.77 8.32 -5.10
CA VAL A 22 -5.43 9.61 -4.94
C VAL A 22 -5.66 9.94 -3.47
N ASN A 23 -6.23 9.02 -2.69
CA ASN A 23 -6.50 9.20 -1.26
C ASN A 23 -6.46 7.86 -0.51
N PRO A 24 -5.26 7.22 -0.40
CA PRO A 24 -5.10 5.96 0.33
C PRO A 24 -5.34 6.15 1.83
N ARG A 25 -6.07 5.23 2.46
CA ARG A 25 -6.40 5.30 3.90
C ARG A 25 -6.12 4.03 4.67
N ALA A 26 -7.01 3.04 4.53
CA ALA A 26 -6.89 1.77 5.24
C ALA A 26 -5.87 0.89 4.53
N ILE A 27 -5.09 0.13 5.29
CA ILE A 27 -4.08 -0.80 4.78
C ILE A 27 -4.02 -2.04 5.67
N ILE A 28 -3.95 -3.23 5.06
CA ILE A 28 -3.77 -4.50 5.76
C ILE A 28 -2.76 -5.39 5.02
N THR A 29 -2.07 -6.24 5.77
CA THR A 29 -1.15 -7.24 5.22
C THR A 29 -1.73 -8.64 5.40
N ASP A 30 -1.74 -9.43 4.34
CA ASP A 30 -1.90 -10.88 4.40
C ASP A 30 -0.52 -11.52 4.29
N CYS A 31 0.12 -11.72 5.43
CA CYS A 31 1.49 -12.21 5.49
C CYS A 31 1.65 -13.65 4.99
N PHE A 32 0.59 -14.47 5.07
CA PHE A 32 0.65 -15.87 4.65
C PHE A 32 0.62 -15.99 3.12
N ASN A 33 -0.18 -15.15 2.45
CA ASN A 33 -0.28 -15.17 0.99
C ASN A 33 0.62 -14.12 0.30
N GLY A 34 1.35 -13.30 1.07
CA GLY A 34 2.28 -12.33 0.50
C GLY A 34 1.64 -11.03 0.03
N ASN A 35 0.35 -10.79 0.32
CA ASN A 35 -0.41 -9.68 -0.26
C ASN A 35 -0.53 -8.47 0.68
N LEU A 36 -0.62 -7.30 0.07
CA LEU A 36 -0.91 -6.02 0.70
C LEU A 36 -2.19 -5.46 0.08
N TYR A 37 -3.18 -5.12 0.89
CA TYR A 37 -4.42 -4.51 0.43
C TYR A 37 -4.55 -3.10 1.00
N TRP A 38 -5.04 -2.16 0.19
CA TRP A 38 -5.36 -0.81 0.65
C TRP A 38 -6.68 -0.31 0.05
N ALA A 39 -7.30 0.64 0.75
CA ALA A 39 -8.44 1.37 0.24
C ALA A 39 -8.00 2.75 -0.26
N ASP A 40 -8.26 3.04 -1.54
CA ASP A 40 -8.10 4.37 -2.13
C ASP A 40 -9.48 5.05 -2.24
N TRP A 41 -9.65 6.11 -1.48
CA TRP A 41 -10.87 6.90 -1.38
C TRP A 41 -10.90 8.04 -2.40
N ASN A 42 -10.57 7.73 -3.66
CA ASN A 42 -10.87 8.61 -4.77
C ASN A 42 -12.39 8.82 -4.84
N ARG A 43 -12.85 10.07 -4.79
CA ARG A 43 -14.29 10.41 -4.84
C ARG A 43 -14.94 10.04 -6.17
N GLU A 44 -14.17 10.05 -7.26
CA GLU A 44 -14.67 9.76 -8.61
C GLU A 44 -14.63 8.26 -8.93
N ALA A 45 -13.66 7.54 -8.37
CA ALA A 45 -13.44 6.12 -8.63
C ALA A 45 -12.86 5.39 -7.41
N PRO A 46 -13.67 5.16 -6.35
CA PRO A 46 -13.19 4.49 -5.15
C PRO A 46 -12.82 3.04 -5.46
N LYS A 47 -11.72 2.56 -4.88
CA LYS A 47 -11.19 1.23 -5.15
C LYS A 47 -10.53 0.61 -3.93
N ILE A 48 -10.61 -0.72 -3.87
CA ILE A 48 -9.72 -1.54 -3.06
C ILE A 48 -8.70 -2.11 -4.02
N GLU A 49 -7.43 -1.95 -3.70
CA GLU A 49 -6.32 -2.39 -4.53
C GLU A 49 -5.45 -3.39 -3.75
N THR A 50 -4.65 -4.13 -4.51
CA THR A 50 -3.74 -5.14 -3.98
C THR A 50 -2.41 -5.09 -4.72
N SER A 51 -1.36 -5.47 -4.02
CA SER A 51 -0.04 -5.80 -4.59
C SER A 51 0.58 -6.92 -3.74
N TYR A 52 1.68 -7.50 -4.19
CA TYR A 52 2.55 -8.22 -3.28
C TYR A 52 3.18 -7.24 -2.27
N MET A 53 3.56 -7.75 -1.10
CA MET A 53 4.20 -6.94 -0.04
C MET A 53 5.56 -6.36 -0.45
N ASP A 54 6.16 -6.86 -1.54
CA ASP A 54 7.37 -6.30 -2.11
C ASP A 54 7.13 -5.19 -3.14
N GLY A 55 5.86 -4.88 -3.44
CA GLY A 55 5.44 -3.84 -4.38
C GLY A 55 5.24 -4.31 -5.82
N SER A 56 5.35 -5.62 -6.10
CA SER A 56 5.01 -6.21 -7.41
C SER A 56 3.52 -6.52 -7.60
#